data_AF-A0A3B8XLY5-F1
#
_entry.id   AF-A0A3B8XLY5-F1
#
_cell.length_a   1.000
_cell.length_b   1.000
_cell.length_c   1.000
_cell.angle_alpha   90.00
_cell.angle_beta   90.00
_cell.angle_gamma   90.00
#
_symmetry.space_group_name_H-M   'P 1'
#
loop_
_entity.id
_entity.type
_entity.pdbx_description
1 polymer ?
#
loop_
_entity_poly.entity_id
_entity_poly.type
_entity_poly.pdbx_seq_one_letter_code
_entity_poly.pdbx_strand_id
1 'polypeptide(L)'
;AVPDTFEARFSAVKRHYMYRIVNRRAPLTLDRGQAWLVHKPLDAEAMHDAAQALVGRHDFTTFRSVQCQAKSPVKTVDEITVSRYADEIEV
;
A
#
# COMPACT_ATOMS: atom_id res chain seq x y z
N ALA A 1 -3.57 0.69 31.71
CA ALA A 1 -2.12 0.42 31.59
C ALA A 1 -1.93 -0.85 30.77
N VAL A 2 -0.82 -0.97 30.03
CA VAL A 2 -0.43 -2.20 29.31
C VAL A 2 0.60 -2.99 30.15
N PRO A 3 0.82 -4.29 29.88
CA PRO A 3 1.88 -5.06 30.55
C PRO A 3 3.28 -4.51 30.27
N ASP A 4 4.21 -4.66 31.22
CA ASP A 4 5.62 -4.23 31.07
C ASP A 4 6.38 -4.95 29.93
N THR A 5 5.85 -6.09 29.48
CA THR A 5 6.40 -6.86 28.36
C THR A 5 5.93 -6.37 26.98
N PHE A 6 5.03 -5.39 26.92
CA PHE A 6 4.54 -4.85 25.65
C PHE A 6 5.61 -3.98 25.00
N GLU A 7 5.89 -4.25 23.73
CA GLU A 7 6.76 -3.42 22.90
C GLU A 7 6.11 -3.19 21.53
N ALA A 8 5.81 -1.93 21.21
CA ALA A 8 4.95 -1.56 20.07
C ALA A 8 5.38 -2.18 18.72
N ARG A 9 6.69 -2.38 18.50
CA ARG A 9 7.20 -2.99 17.27
C ARG A 9 6.99 -4.50 17.21
N PHE A 10 7.32 -5.20 18.30
CA PHE A 10 7.37 -6.68 18.35
C PHE A 10 6.06 -7.31 18.79
N SER A 11 5.25 -6.59 19.57
CA SER A 11 3.90 -7.01 19.94
C SER A 11 2.87 -6.82 18.81
N ALA A 12 3.20 -6.02 17.78
CA ALA A 12 2.30 -5.79 16.64
C ALA A 12 2.20 -7.03 15.74
N VAL A 13 0.96 -7.50 15.51
CA VAL A 13 0.68 -8.69 14.70
C VAL A 13 0.54 -8.40 13.21
N LYS A 14 0.07 -7.20 12.85
CA LYS A 14 -0.21 -6.77 11.47
C LYS A 14 0.04 -5.27 11.32
N ARG A 15 0.22 -4.84 10.07
CA ARG A 15 0.34 -3.44 9.68
C ARG A 15 -0.53 -3.24 8.43
N HIS A 16 -1.25 -2.13 8.39
CA HIS A 16 -2.09 -1.75 7.27
C HIS A 16 -1.57 -0.42 6.74
N TYR A 17 -1.65 -0.26 5.42
CA TYR A 17 -1.23 0.94 4.71
C TYR A 17 -2.35 1.35 3.78
N MET A 18 -2.45 2.65 3.51
CA MET A 18 -3.35 3.22 2.52
C MET A 18 -2.56 4.18 1.66
N TYR A 19 -2.52 3.94 0.36
CA TYR A 19 -1.91 4.84 -0.61
C TYR A 19 -3.00 5.62 -1.34
N ARG A 20 -2.88 6.95 -1.30
CA ARG A 20 -3.80 7.88 -1.97
C ARG A 20 -3.21 8.32 -3.30
N ILE A 21 -3.90 8.03 -4.39
CA ILE A 21 -3.56 8.45 -5.75
C ILE A 21 -4.67 9.39 -6.24
N VAL A 22 -4.31 10.62 -6.59
CA VAL A 22 -5.23 11.53 -7.25
C VAL A 22 -5.00 11.46 -8.76
N ASN A 23 -5.98 10.92 -9.47
CA ASN A 23 -5.95 10.61 -10.89
C ASN A 23 -6.67 11.66 -11.75
N ARG A 24 -6.15 12.89 -11.75
CA ARG A 24 -6.63 14.01 -12.58
C ARG A 24 -5.47 14.87 -13.07
N ARG A 25 -5.72 15.82 -13.97
CA ARG A 25 -4.68 16.71 -14.53
C ARG A 25 -4.32 17.89 -13.63
N ALA A 26 -5.31 18.46 -12.94
CA ALA A 26 -5.08 19.67 -12.15
C ALA A 26 -4.22 19.36 -10.90
N PRO A 27 -3.34 20.27 -10.46
CA PRO A 27 -2.38 20.01 -9.39
C PRO A 27 -3.05 19.82 -8.03
N LEU A 28 -2.28 19.27 -7.08
CA LEU A 28 -2.64 19.20 -5.67
C LEU A 28 -2.22 20.49 -4.95
N THR A 29 -3.21 21.22 -4.45
CA THR A 29 -2.98 22.39 -3.61
C THR A 29 -2.99 22.01 -2.12
N LEU A 30 -4.04 21.33 -1.67
CA LEU A 30 -4.21 20.91 -0.28
C LEU A 30 -3.39 19.64 0.02
N ASP A 31 -3.59 18.57 -0.76
CA ASP A 31 -2.92 17.27 -0.54
C ASP A 31 -1.47 17.20 -1.06
N ARG A 32 -0.80 18.34 -1.23
CA ARG A 32 0.58 18.33 -1.73
C ARG A 32 1.49 17.61 -0.74
N GLY A 33 2.17 16.57 -1.22
CA GLY A 33 3.04 15.72 -0.38
C GLY A 33 2.27 14.68 0.46
N GLN A 34 0.95 14.62 0.33
CA GLN A 34 0.08 13.67 1.05
C GLN A 34 -0.59 12.66 0.11
N ALA A 35 -0.74 13.00 -1.18
CA ALA A 35 -1.23 12.09 -2.21
C ALA A 35 -0.35 12.15 -3.46
N TRP A 36 -0.39 11.07 -4.25
CA TRP A 36 0.35 11.00 -5.50
C TRP A 36 -0.53 11.46 -6.68
N LEU A 37 -0.11 12.52 -7.37
CA LEU A 37 -0.79 12.99 -8.58
C LEU A 37 -0.36 12.15 -9.80
N VAL A 38 -1.31 11.46 -10.43
CA VAL A 38 -1.08 10.70 -11.66
C VAL A 38 -1.99 11.24 -12.76
N HIS A 39 -1.41 11.79 -13.82
CA HIS A 39 -2.19 12.41 -14.90
C HIS A 39 -2.79 11.39 -15.89
N LYS A 40 -2.14 10.23 -16.08
CA LYS A 40 -2.62 9.22 -17.02
C LYS A 40 -3.85 8.52 -16.44
N PRO A 41 -4.95 8.36 -17.20
CA PRO A 41 -6.12 7.63 -16.71
C PRO A 41 -5.73 6.23 -16.21
N LEU A 42 -6.23 5.88 -15.03
CA LEU A 42 -6.01 4.57 -14.41
C LEU A 42 -7.33 3.82 -14.31
N ASP A 43 -7.30 2.53 -14.59
CA ASP A 43 -8.42 1.62 -14.39
C ASP A 43 -8.29 0.97 -13.01
N ALA A 44 -9.15 1.38 -12.08
CA ALA A 44 -9.08 0.91 -10.69
C ALA A 44 -9.55 -0.53 -10.54
N GLU A 45 -10.50 -1.00 -11.37
CA GLU A 45 -10.95 -2.40 -11.35
C GLU A 45 -9.83 -3.31 -11.86
N ALA A 46 -9.21 -2.96 -12.99
CA ALA A 46 -8.07 -3.72 -13.50
C ALA A 46 -6.88 -3.74 -12.52
N MET A 47 -6.64 -2.64 -11.81
CA MET A 47 -5.65 -2.58 -10.73
C MET A 47 -6.02 -3.52 -9.57
N HIS A 48 -7.29 -3.53 -9.15
CA HIS A 48 -7.78 -4.41 -8.09
C HIS A 48 -7.61 -5.88 -8.46
N ASP A 49 -8.04 -6.26 -9.66
CA ASP A 49 -7.97 -7.63 -10.19
C ASP A 49 -6.52 -8.13 -10.24
N ALA A 50 -5.61 -7.30 -10.77
CA ALA A 50 -4.19 -7.63 -10.83
C ALA A 50 -3.57 -7.76 -9.42
N ALA A 51 -4.00 -6.92 -8.47
CA ALA A 51 -3.49 -6.93 -7.11
C ALA A 51 -3.86 -8.22 -6.34
N GLN A 52 -4.97 -8.89 -6.69
CA GLN A 52 -5.38 -10.13 -6.02
C GLN A 52 -4.34 -11.25 -6.14
N ALA A 53 -3.51 -11.25 -7.19
CA ALA A 53 -2.40 -12.19 -7.33
C ALA A 53 -1.35 -12.07 -6.22
N LEU A 54 -1.32 -10.94 -5.50
CA LEU A 54 -0.38 -10.68 -4.41
C LEU A 54 -0.89 -11.16 -3.05
N VAL A 55 -2.18 -11.48 -2.91
CA VAL A 55 -2.76 -11.99 -1.65
C VAL A 55 -2.21 -13.38 -1.35
N GLY A 56 -1.87 -13.64 -0.10
CA GLY A 56 -1.26 -14.89 0.35
C GLY A 56 0.24 -14.76 0.60
N ARG A 57 0.94 -15.90 0.64
CA ARG A 57 2.36 -16.00 1.00
C ARG A 57 3.24 -16.14 -0.23
N HIS A 58 4.03 -15.11 -0.53
CA HIS A 58 4.83 -15.02 -1.75
C HIS A 58 6.25 -14.52 -1.48
N ASP A 59 7.15 -14.74 -2.44
CA ASP A 59 8.45 -14.08 -2.49
C ASP A 59 8.30 -12.70 -3.16
N PHE A 60 8.47 -11.63 -2.39
CA PHE A 60 8.35 -10.26 -2.87
C PHE A 60 9.68 -9.65 -3.33
N THR A 61 10.67 -10.45 -3.75
CA THR A 61 11.97 -9.96 -4.21
C THR A 61 11.86 -8.89 -5.30
N THR A 62 10.92 -9.04 -6.25
CA THR A 62 10.69 -8.06 -7.33
C THR A 62 10.17 -6.71 -6.83
N PHE A 63 9.49 -6.68 -5.68
CA PHE A 63 8.93 -5.47 -5.06
C PHE A 63 9.87 -4.86 -4.01
N ARG A 64 11.03 -5.48 -3.79
CA ARG A 64 11.96 -5.10 -2.72
C ARG A 64 12.98 -4.09 -3.23
N SER A 65 13.18 -3.00 -2.48
CA SER A 65 14.30 -2.09 -2.71
C SER A 65 15.65 -2.78 -2.50
N VAL A 66 16.65 -2.44 -3.32
CA VAL A 66 18.02 -2.96 -3.25
C VAL A 66 18.66 -2.73 -1.86
N GLN A 67 18.25 -1.67 -1.16
CA GLN A 67 18.78 -1.31 0.16
C GLN A 67 18.04 -2.00 1.34
N CYS A 68 17.06 -2.86 1.06
CA CYS A 68 16.24 -3.49 2.09
C CYS A 68 17.07 -4.44 2.98
N GLN A 69 17.08 -4.18 4.29
CA GLN A 69 17.80 -4.98 5.30
C GLN A 69 16.97 -6.14 5.88
N ALA A 70 15.78 -6.40 5.34
CA ALA A 70 14.93 -7.49 5.84
C ALA A 70 15.57 -8.85 5.51
N LYS A 71 15.66 -9.72 6.52
CA LYS A 71 16.30 -11.04 6.41
C LYS A 71 15.67 -11.98 5.38
N SER A 72 14.39 -11.79 5.04
CA SER A 72 13.68 -12.61 4.06
C SER A 72 12.72 -11.76 3.23
N PRO A 73 12.68 -11.96 1.89
CA PRO A 73 11.72 -11.32 1.00
C PRO A 73 10.33 -11.98 1.05
N VAL A 74 10.21 -13.16 1.69
CA VAL A 74 8.92 -13.85 1.81
C VAL A 74 8.05 -13.12 2.81
N LYS A 75 6.84 -12.74 2.38
CA LYS A 75 5.83 -12.05 3.19
C LYS A 75 4.45 -12.62 2.90
N THR A 76 3.52 -12.31 3.80
CA THR A 76 2.11 -12.62 3.62
C THR A 76 1.34 -11.31 3.51
N VAL A 77 0.54 -11.18 2.45
CA VAL A 77 -0.45 -10.12 2.31
C VAL A 77 -1.80 -10.75 2.65
N ASP A 78 -2.45 -10.24 3.68
CA ASP A 78 -3.76 -10.76 4.12
C ASP A 78 -4.89 -10.28 3.18
N GLU A 79 -4.81 -9.02 2.74
CA GLU A 79 -5.84 -8.35 1.95
C GLU A 79 -5.21 -7.21 1.15
N ILE A 80 -5.74 -6.94 -0.05
CA ILE A 80 -5.45 -5.74 -0.84
C ILE A 80 -6.71 -5.34 -1.61
N THR A 81 -7.09 -4.08 -1.47
CA THR A 81 -8.29 -3.53 -2.12
C THR A 81 -7.87 -2.29 -2.89
N VAL A 82 -8.41 -2.11 -4.09
CA VAL A 82 -8.23 -0.87 -4.86
C VAL A 82 -9.61 -0.31 -5.13
N SER A 83 -9.84 0.94 -4.78
CA SER A 83 -11.16 1.58 -4.90
C SER A 83 -11.03 2.99 -5.42
N ARG A 84 -11.98 3.39 -6.28
CA ARG A 84 -12.02 4.73 -6.86
C ARG A 84 -13.18 5.53 -6.28
N TYR A 85 -12.88 6.75 -5.83
CA TYR A 85 -13.81 7.76 -5.39
C TYR A 85 -13.62 9.03 -6.22
N ALA A 86 -14.40 9.15 -7.30
CA ALA A 86 -14.22 10.18 -8.32
C ALA A 86 -12.77 10.21 -8.87
N ASP A 87 -12.05 11.30 -8.60
CA ASP A 87 -10.67 11.47 -9.04
C ASP A 87 -9.64 10.78 -8.11
N GLU A 88 -10.04 10.26 -6.95
CA GLU A 88 -9.13 9.60 -6.02
C GLU A 88 -9.20 8.08 -6.15
N ILE A 89 -8.05 7.41 -6.05
CA ILE A 89 -7.91 5.97 -5.95
C ILE A 89 -7.17 5.67 -4.64
N GLU A 90 -7.74 4.79 -3.84
CA GLU A 90 -7.13 4.25 -2.63
C GLU A 90 -6.68 2.80 -2.89
N VAL A 91 -5.47 2.47 -2.41
CA VAL A 91 -4.88 1.12 -2.41
C VAL A 91 -4.53 0.73 -0.98
#